data_AF-A0A3P2EGV0-F1
#
_entry.id   AF-A0A3P2EGV0-F1
#
_cell.length_a   1.000
_cell.length_b   1.000
_cell.length_c   1.000
_cell.angle_alpha   90.00
_cell.angle_beta   90.00
_cell.angle_gamma   90.00
#
_symmetry.space_group_name_H-M   'P 1'
#
loop_
_entity.id
_entity.type
_entity.pdbx_description
1 polymer ?
#
loop_
_entity_poly.entity_id
_entity_poly.type
_entity_poly.pdbx_seq_one_letter_code
_entity_poly.pdbx_strand_id
1 'polypeptide(L)'
;MQLPEPTCQQIQIAGYLHDIGKVYIPLSILEKEGELDDEELSQVREHSYMTGELLSDYSELGDIINWASNHHENGRQRLPSASRKGAPDPRRPDYLHRRYFHRADRRSPLS
;
A
#
# COMPACT_ATOMS: atom_id res chain seq x y z
N MET A 1 10.46 -4.74 27.38
CA MET A 1 11.46 -4.91 26.31
C MET A 1 12.16 -3.58 26.12
N GLN A 2 13.49 -3.54 26.10
CA GLN A 2 14.27 -2.35 25.76
C GLN A 2 14.78 -2.55 24.33
N LEU A 3 14.21 -1.81 23.38
CA LEU A 3 14.70 -1.80 22.00
C LEU A 3 15.79 -0.74 21.86
N PRO A 4 16.75 -0.90 20.93
CA PRO A 4 17.69 0.14 20.59
C PRO A 4 16.95 1.42 20.15
N GLU A 5 17.45 2.59 20.56
CA GLU A 5 16.85 3.89 20.20
C GLU A 5 16.62 4.06 18.68
N PRO A 6 17.58 3.70 17.79
CA PRO A 6 17.34 3.81 16.34
C PRO A 6 16.15 2.97 15.88
N THR A 7 15.94 1.80 16.48
CA THR A 7 14.81 0.92 16.18
C THR A 7 13.49 1.54 16.65
N CYS A 8 13.47 2.18 17.83
CA CYS A 8 12.29 2.90 18.32
C CYS A 8 11.88 4.02 17.36
N GLN A 9 12.85 4.78 16.84
CA GLN A 9 12.58 5.86 15.87
C GLN A 9 12.02 5.31 14.55
N GLN A 10 12.58 4.22 14.02
CA GLN A 10 12.08 3.60 12.80
C GLN A 10 10.66 3.04 12.96
N ILE A 11 10.35 2.43 14.11
CA ILE A 11 9.00 1.96 14.44
C ILE A 11 8.03 3.14 14.53
N GLN A 12 8.45 4.25 15.12
CA GLN A 12 7.62 5.47 15.20
C GLN A 12 7.31 6.01 13.80
N ILE A 13 8.30 6.05 12.90
CA ILE A 13 8.11 6.46 11.50
C ILE A 13 7.16 5.50 10.79
N ALA A 14 7.32 4.19 10.95
CA ALA A 14 6.41 3.19 10.39
C ALA A 14 4.98 3.40 10.88
N GLY A 15 4.80 3.72 12.17
CA GLY A 15 3.52 4.07 12.77
C GLY A 15 2.88 5.33 12.16
N TYR A 16 3.65 6.35 11.79
CA TYR A 16 3.10 7.50 11.07
C TYR A 16 2.70 7.19 9.63
N LEU A 17 3.42 6.27 8.99
CA LEU A 17 3.24 5.97 7.57
C LEU A 17 2.25 4.83 7.30
N HIS A 18 1.84 4.05 8.30
CA HIS A 18 1.08 2.81 8.09
C HIS A 18 -0.19 2.98 7.22
N ASP A 19 -0.89 4.10 7.41
CA ASP A 19 -2.17 4.41 6.78
C ASP A 19 -2.05 5.34 5.56
N ILE A 20 -0.83 5.68 5.12
CA ILE A 20 -0.65 6.63 4.02
C ILE A 20 -1.28 6.16 2.71
N GLY A 21 -1.42 4.84 2.50
CA GLY A 21 -2.11 4.28 1.35
C GLY A 21 -3.61 4.59 1.30
N LYS A 22 -4.23 5.14 2.36
CA LYS A 22 -5.61 5.62 2.34
C LYS A 22 -5.84 6.77 1.36
N VAL A 23 -4.77 7.47 0.93
CA VAL A 23 -4.83 8.52 -0.11
C VAL A 23 -5.40 8.03 -1.44
N TYR A 24 -5.51 6.72 -1.64
CA TYR A 24 -6.05 6.10 -2.84
C TYR A 24 -7.49 5.62 -2.69
N ILE A 25 -8.06 5.71 -1.50
CA ILE A 25 -9.47 5.41 -1.26
C ILE A 25 -10.29 6.67 -1.53
N PRO A 26 -11.39 6.59 -2.30
CA PRO A 26 -12.31 7.70 -2.49
C PRO A 26 -12.82 8.27 -1.16
N LEU A 27 -12.90 9.60 -1.06
CA LEU A 27 -13.46 10.28 0.12
C LEU A 27 -14.89 9.82 0.42
N SER A 28 -15.70 9.54 -0.61
CA SER A 28 -17.06 9.00 -0.45
C SER A 28 -17.12 7.67 0.29
N ILE A 29 -16.02 6.90 0.30
CA ILE A 29 -15.90 5.65 1.05
C ILE A 29 -15.29 5.93 2.44
N LEU A 30 -14.24 6.77 2.52
CA LEU A 30 -13.58 7.11 3.78
C LEU A 30 -14.48 7.86 4.77
N GLU A 31 -15.36 8.73 4.25
CA GLU A 31 -16.23 9.61 5.03
C GLU A 31 -17.69 9.12 5.03
N LYS A 32 -17.95 7.88 4.59
CA LYS A 32 -19.31 7.33 4.53
C LYS A 32 -19.90 7.25 5.93
N GLU A 33 -20.99 7.96 6.17
CA GLU A 33 -21.81 7.83 7.37
C GLU A 33 -22.74 6.62 7.26
N GLY A 34 -22.18 5.41 7.35
CA GLY A 34 -22.93 4.16 7.23
C GLY A 34 -22.02 2.95 7.14
N GLU A 35 -22.60 1.76 7.11
CA GLU A 35 -21.83 0.54 6.88
C GLU A 35 -21.21 0.54 5.48
N LEU A 36 -19.96 0.09 5.41
CA LEU A 36 -19.31 -0.21 4.14
C LEU A 36 -19.87 -1.52 3.60
N ASP A 37 -20.16 -1.57 2.30
CA ASP A 37 -20.42 -2.84 1.63
C ASP A 37 -19.12 -3.65 1.45
N ASP A 38 -19.24 -4.88 0.96
CA ASP A 38 -18.10 -5.78 0.82
C ASP A 38 -17.05 -5.24 -0.15
N GLU A 39 -17.48 -4.59 -1.23
CA GLU A 39 -16.62 -3.94 -2.20
C GLU A 39 -15.87 -2.75 -1.59
N GLU A 40 -16.56 -1.82 -0.93
CA GLU A 40 -15.98 -0.69 -0.22
C GLU A 40 -15.00 -1.14 0.86
N LEU A 41 -15.35 -2.15 1.64
CA LEU A 41 -14.49 -2.73 2.65
C LEU A 41 -13.23 -3.38 2.03
N SER A 42 -13.35 -3.99 0.85
CA SER A 42 -12.20 -4.52 0.11
C SER A 42 -11.23 -3.41 -0.31
N GLN A 43 -11.76 -2.27 -0.75
CA GLN A 43 -10.96 -1.09 -1.13
C GLN A 43 -10.27 -0.48 0.08
N VAL A 44 -10.99 -0.40 1.20
CA VAL A 44 -10.38 0.05 2.46
C VAL A 44 -9.25 -0.90 2.85
N ARG A 45 -9.43 -2.22 2.78
CA ARG A 45 -8.36 -3.19 3.10
C ARG A 45 -7.13 -3.10 2.20
N GLU A 46 -7.26 -2.59 0.99
CA GLU A 46 -6.14 -2.46 0.05
C GLU A 46 -5.15 -1.35 0.45
N HIS A 47 -5.52 -0.40 1.33
CA HIS A 47 -4.64 0.73 1.70
C HIS A 47 -3.26 0.27 2.19
N SER A 48 -3.17 -0.85 2.90
CA SER A 48 -1.90 -1.34 3.45
C SER A 48 -0.95 -1.82 2.34
N TYR A 49 -1.50 -2.45 1.30
CA TYR A 49 -0.73 -2.77 0.10
C TYR A 49 -0.28 -1.49 -0.60
N MET A 50 -1.20 -0.53 -0.74
CA MET A 50 -0.88 0.76 -1.35
C MET A 50 0.13 1.60 -0.56
N THR A 51 0.18 1.45 0.78
CA THR A 51 1.25 2.01 1.62
C THR A 51 2.60 1.46 1.18
N GLY A 52 2.72 0.14 1.02
CA GLY A 52 3.94 -0.50 0.54
C GLY A 52 4.35 -0.01 -0.85
N GLU A 53 3.41 0.00 -1.80
CA GLU A 53 3.67 0.49 -3.17
C GLU A 53 4.09 1.95 -3.19
N LEU A 54 3.41 2.83 -2.45
CA LEU A 54 3.75 4.26 -2.39
C LEU A 54 5.14 4.50 -1.79
N LEU A 55 5.52 3.73 -0.78
CA LEU A 55 6.82 3.88 -0.12
C LEU A 55 7.95 3.15 -0.85
N SER A 56 7.64 2.23 -1.78
CA SER A 56 8.62 1.39 -2.48
C SER A 56 9.64 2.17 -3.32
N ASP A 57 9.29 3.40 -3.73
CA ASP A 57 10.20 4.31 -4.44
C ASP A 57 11.32 4.88 -3.54
N TYR A 58 11.17 4.78 -2.22
CA TYR A 58 12.09 5.34 -1.21
C TYR A 58 12.89 4.23 -0.53
N SER A 59 13.85 3.66 -1.26
CA SER A 59 14.69 2.54 -0.81
C SER A 59 15.37 2.76 0.56
N GLU A 60 15.64 4.01 0.93
CA GLU A 60 16.22 4.43 2.21
C GLU A 60 15.34 4.13 3.42
N LEU A 61 14.03 3.93 3.23
CA LEU A 61 13.11 3.58 4.31
C LEU A 61 13.26 2.12 4.77
N GLY A 62 13.81 1.23 3.94
CA GLY A 62 14.15 -0.14 4.32
C GLY A 62 13.03 -0.86 5.08
N ASP A 63 13.33 -1.34 6.29
CA ASP A 63 12.39 -2.09 7.14
C ASP A 63 11.14 -1.30 7.56
N ILE A 64 11.20 0.04 7.53
CA ILE A 64 10.04 0.91 7.81
C ILE A 64 8.91 0.61 6.81
N ILE A 65 9.23 0.33 5.55
CA ILE A 65 8.25 0.00 4.50
C ILE A 65 7.49 -1.26 4.92
N ASN A 66 8.23 -2.31 5.30
CA ASN A 66 7.64 -3.59 5.70
C ASN A 66 6.76 -3.43 6.95
N TRP A 67 7.20 -2.65 7.94
CA TRP A 67 6.42 -2.42 9.16
C TRP A 67 5.18 -1.55 8.90
N ALA A 68 5.27 -0.56 8.01
CA ALA A 68 4.14 0.28 7.63
C ALA A 68 3.10 -0.50 6.80
N SER A 69 3.52 -1.39 5.90
CA SER A 69 2.62 -2.08 4.96
C SER A 69 1.99 -3.38 5.50
N ASN A 70 2.61 -4.05 6.47
CA ASN A 70 2.19 -5.39 6.93
C ASN A 70 1.38 -5.39 8.23
N HIS A 71 0.76 -4.28 8.61
CA HIS A 71 0.05 -4.16 9.89
C HIS A 71 -1.33 -4.89 9.94
N HIS A 72 -1.82 -5.45 8.82
CA HIS A 72 -3.02 -6.31 8.78
C HIS A 72 -2.69 -7.81 8.72
N GLU A 73 -1.53 -8.26 9.22
CA GLU A 73 -1.17 -9.68 9.35
C GLU A 73 -2.04 -10.40 10.41
N ASN A 74 -3.32 -10.54 10.09
CA ASN A 74 -4.26 -11.55 10.57
C ASN A 74 -5.11 -11.98 9.36
N GLY A 75 -4.51 -12.83 8.51
CA GLY A 75 -5.23 -13.87 7.76
C GLY A 75 -6.26 -13.47 6.70
N ARG A 76 -6.42 -12.20 6.31
CA ARG A 76 -7.24 -11.80 5.15
C ARG A 76 -6.56 -10.88 4.14
N GLN A 77 -5.29 -10.53 4.34
CA GLN A 77 -4.44 -10.12 3.22
C GLN A 77 -4.04 -11.38 2.44
N ARG A 78 -4.96 -11.92 1.64
CA ARG A 78 -4.55 -12.90 0.62
C ARG A 78 -3.89 -12.10 -0.50
N LEU A 79 -2.62 -11.77 -0.34
CA LEU A 79 -1.77 -11.37 -1.47
C LEU A 79 -1.92 -12.48 -2.53
N PRO A 80 -2.32 -12.16 -3.77
CA PRO A 80 -2.31 -13.16 -4.83
C PRO A 80 -0.89 -13.68 -4.96
N SER A 81 -0.72 -14.98 -4.75
CA SER A 81 0.52 -15.68 -5.08
C SER A 81 0.86 -15.43 -6.55
N ALA A 82 1.99 -14.75 -6.77
CA ALA A 82 2.71 -14.62 -8.02
C ALA A 82 2.06 -13.82 -9.17
N SER A 83 2.69 -12.68 -9.48
CA SER A 83 3.08 -12.31 -10.85
C SER A 83 4.21 -11.29 -10.74
N ARG A 84 5.48 -11.72 -10.73
CA ARG A 84 6.32 -11.70 -11.95
C ARG A 84 5.76 -10.75 -13.02
N LYS A 85 6.41 -9.59 -13.13
CA LYS A 85 6.48 -8.71 -14.32
C LYS A 85 5.21 -8.67 -15.20
N GLY A 86 4.38 -7.65 -15.00
CA GLY A 86 3.73 -6.94 -16.11
C GLY A 86 2.34 -7.39 -16.58
N ALA A 87 1.64 -8.30 -15.89
CA ALA A 87 0.24 -8.61 -16.23
C ALA A 87 -0.75 -7.96 -15.24
N PRO A 88 -1.80 -7.25 -15.69
CA PRO A 88 -2.85 -6.75 -14.81
C PRO A 88 -3.69 -7.91 -14.25
N ASP A 89 -3.89 -7.95 -12.93
CA ASP A 89 -4.79 -8.93 -12.28
C ASP A 89 -6.25 -8.58 -12.62
N PRO A 90 -7.04 -9.53 -13.18
CA PRO A 90 -8.41 -9.30 -13.61
C PRO A 90 -9.40 -8.98 -12.47
N ARG A 91 -8.98 -9.08 -11.20
CA ARG A 91 -9.75 -8.68 -10.02
C ARG A 91 -9.35 -7.29 -9.50
N ARG A 92 -8.40 -6.61 -10.14
CA ARG A 92 -8.03 -5.24 -9.78
C ARG A 92 -9.11 -4.29 -10.30
N PRO A 93 -9.62 -3.39 -9.45
CA PRO A 93 -10.45 -2.30 -9.93
C PRO A 93 -9.69 -1.45 -10.96
N ASP A 94 -10.32 -1.17 -12.10
CA ASP A 94 -9.73 -0.45 -13.24
C ASP A 94 -9.07 0.90 -12.87
N TYR A 95 -9.52 1.53 -11.76
CA TYR A 95 -8.99 2.80 -11.30
C TYR A 95 -7.54 2.73 -10.78
N LEU A 96 -7.09 1.56 -10.27
CA LEU A 96 -5.70 1.33 -9.88
C LEU A 96 -4.81 1.08 -11.11
N HIS A 97 -5.35 0.47 -12.16
CA HIS A 97 -4.55 0.17 -13.36
C HIS A 97 -4.22 1.46 -14.14
N ARG A 98 -5.20 2.36 -14.32
CA ARG A 98 -5.06 3.56 -15.17
C ARG A 98 -4.11 4.64 -14.63
N ARG A 99 -4.00 4.82 -13.31
CA ARG A 99 -3.17 5.90 -12.72
C ARG A 99 -1.71 5.49 -12.48
N TYR A 100 -1.43 4.21 -12.29
CA TYR A 100 -0.10 3.74 -11.87
C TYR A 100 0.71 3.10 -12.99
N PHE A 101 0.10 2.25 -13.81
CA PHE A 101 0.85 1.54 -14.85
C PHE A 101 1.34 2.48 -15.96
N HIS A 102 0.67 3.61 -16.20
CA HIS A 102 1.16 4.63 -17.14
C HIS A 102 2.42 5.38 -16.66
N ARG A 103 2.75 5.35 -15.36
CA ARG A 103 3.95 6.02 -14.83
C ARG A 103 5.19 5.12 -14.89
N ALA A 104 5.01 3.81 -14.75
CA ALA A 104 6.09 2.82 -14.84
C ALA A 104 6.74 2.74 -16.24
N ASP A 105 6.07 3.23 -17.28
CA ASP A 105 6.51 3.16 -18.68
C ASP A 105 7.31 4.38 -19.16
N ARG A 106 7.65 5.33 -18.26
CA ARG A 106 8.48 6.51 -18.58
C ARG A 106 9.95 6.39 -18.15
N ARG A 107 10.54 5.19 -18.22
CA ARG A 107 12.00 5.06 -18.22
C ARG A 107 12.53 5.46 -19.60
N SER A 108 12.76 6.76 -19.80
CA SER A 108 13.54 7.23 -20.94
C SER A 108 14.99 6.74 -20.76
N PRO A 109 15.63 6.12 -21.77
CA PRO A 109 17.06 5.90 -21.73
C PRO A 109 17.73 7.27 -21.87
N LEU A 110 18.39 7.73 -20.81
CA LEU A 110 19.34 8.84 -20.91
C LEU A 110 20.42 8.41 -21.94
N SER A 111 20.48 9.16 -23.04
CA SER A 111 21.52 9.07 -24.07
C SER A 111 22.79 9.78 -23.62
#